data_AF-A0A285NUD9-F1
#
_entry.id   AF-A0A285NUD9-F1
#
_cell.length_a   1.000
_cell.length_b   1.000
_cell.length_c   1.000
_cell.angle_alpha   90.00
_cell.angle_beta   90.00
_cell.angle_gamma   90.00
#
_symmetry.space_group_name_H-M   'P 1'
#
loop_
_entity.id
_entity.type
_entity.pdbx_description
1 polymer ?
#
loop_
_entity_poly.entity_id
_entity_poly.type
_entity_poly.pdbx_seq_one_letter_code
_entity_poly.pdbx_strand_id
1 'polypeptide(L)'
;MTTNTDQTTGPNVLFVLTDQQSADAMSCAGSDYVETPAMDRLADRGVRFTDTYCTQPLCNPSRASLFSGRMPHEVGASDNNSEIDERYRDEELGRLFDDAGYDCAYGGKWHVPEMTLPDEHGFETLQGMNDLTLADNCIDFLDRDRDDPFFLVASFDNPHNICEVARNENLPWGNVESVPTEECPDLPKNYGIPPFEPSEIRTLMEASRPSGLSGNMVDATAEEWRHYRHAYFRLVEKVDAEIGELLDALDERGLTENTVIVFTSDHGELNGAHQLEQKCWGYEESVRVPFIVSYPGETLEGETDDHLVSNGLDVLPTLCDYADITPPDDLDGKSVRPLAAGQDTEWRDQVVVQTNIQLGGRVVRTDRYKYIVYERGRQREQLFDLRNDPGEMVDLSENAEYGDVLAEHRERLFEWCVEHDDAFGANPQYPMVPQIPGFNPPDAIDRVRSE
;
A
#
# COMPACT_ATOMS: atom_id res chain seq x y z
N MET A 1 -6.43 -45.13 -23.72
CA MET A 1 -7.07 -44.30 -22.70
C MET A 1 -6.32 -44.52 -21.40
N THR A 2 -5.36 -43.65 -21.15
CA THR A 2 -4.70 -43.45 -19.86
C THR A 2 -4.60 -41.95 -19.74
N THR A 3 -5.66 -41.39 -19.17
CA THR A 3 -5.73 -40.03 -18.64
C THR A 3 -4.73 -39.93 -17.50
N ASN A 4 -3.78 -39.03 -17.63
CA ASN A 4 -3.09 -38.40 -16.51
C ASN A 4 -2.64 -37.03 -17.01
N THR A 5 -3.63 -36.15 -17.17
CA THR A 5 -3.42 -34.71 -17.11
C THR A 5 -3.21 -34.40 -15.64
N ASP A 6 -1.99 -34.06 -15.25
CA ASP A 6 -1.78 -33.23 -14.06
C ASP A 6 -2.52 -31.93 -14.35
N GLN A 7 -3.79 -31.85 -13.96
CA GLN A 7 -4.48 -30.57 -13.83
C GLN A 7 -3.98 -29.97 -12.53
N THR A 8 -3.41 -28.78 -12.59
CA THR A 8 -3.17 -27.95 -11.41
C THR A 8 -4.50 -27.70 -10.71
N THR A 9 -4.65 -28.17 -9.47
CA THR A 9 -5.93 -28.18 -8.73
C THR A 9 -6.15 -26.94 -7.86
N GLY A 10 -5.50 -25.82 -8.16
CA GLY A 10 -5.58 -24.58 -7.38
C GLY A 10 -6.76 -23.67 -7.76
N PRO A 11 -7.15 -22.72 -6.89
CA PRO A 11 -8.12 -21.69 -7.25
C PRO A 11 -7.53 -20.74 -8.30
N ASN A 12 -8.40 -20.06 -9.04
CA ASN A 12 -8.01 -18.89 -9.81
C ASN A 12 -7.65 -17.75 -8.86
N VAL A 13 -6.84 -16.80 -9.33
CA VAL A 13 -6.46 -15.62 -8.57
C VAL A 13 -6.76 -14.36 -9.39
N LEU A 14 -7.49 -13.44 -8.77
CA LEU A 14 -7.63 -12.06 -9.24
C LEU A 14 -6.98 -11.12 -8.23
N PHE A 15 -5.92 -10.45 -8.64
CA PHE A 15 -5.26 -9.41 -7.83
C PHE A 15 -5.59 -8.03 -8.39
N VAL A 16 -6.34 -7.25 -7.63
CA VAL A 16 -6.79 -5.90 -8.00
C VAL A 16 -5.96 -4.87 -7.24
N LEU A 17 -5.36 -3.93 -7.98
CA LEU A 17 -4.51 -2.88 -7.43
C LEU A 17 -5.00 -1.52 -7.90
N THR A 18 -5.15 -0.58 -6.97
CA THR A 18 -5.32 0.85 -7.29
C THR A 18 -4.05 1.61 -6.95
N ASP A 19 -3.83 2.74 -7.61
CA ASP A 19 -2.69 3.61 -7.31
C ASP A 19 -3.14 4.80 -6.47
N GLN A 20 -2.44 5.05 -5.37
CA GLN A 20 -2.66 6.24 -4.53
C GLN A 20 -4.04 6.27 -3.84
N GLN A 21 -4.59 5.13 -3.42
CA GLN A 21 -5.84 5.06 -2.67
C GLN A 21 -5.59 4.86 -1.17
N SER A 22 -5.95 5.85 -0.37
CA SER A 22 -5.96 5.76 1.10
C SER A 22 -7.04 4.80 1.62
N ALA A 23 -6.76 4.13 2.73
CA ALA A 23 -7.67 3.12 3.33
C ALA A 23 -9.08 3.65 3.64
N ASP A 24 -9.21 4.94 3.94
CA ASP A 24 -10.48 5.57 4.30
C ASP A 24 -11.30 6.01 3.07
N ALA A 25 -10.74 5.89 1.86
CA ALA A 25 -11.43 6.23 0.62
C ALA A 25 -12.28 5.06 0.11
N MET A 26 -13.16 4.52 0.97
CA MET A 26 -14.15 3.48 0.64
C MET A 26 -15.42 3.68 1.48
N SER A 27 -16.60 3.39 0.94
CA SER A 27 -17.85 3.46 1.70
C SER A 27 -17.89 2.41 2.82
N CYS A 28 -17.41 1.19 2.59
CA CYS A 28 -17.25 0.16 3.65
C CYS A 28 -16.23 0.52 4.75
N ALA A 29 -15.37 1.52 4.52
CA ALA A 29 -14.50 2.10 5.56
C ALA A 29 -15.19 3.22 6.36
N GLY A 30 -16.45 3.55 6.05
CA GLY A 30 -17.24 4.55 6.75
C GLY A 30 -17.12 5.97 6.19
N SER A 31 -16.64 6.14 4.96
CA SER A 31 -16.62 7.43 4.29
C SER A 31 -18.02 7.84 3.81
N ASP A 32 -18.44 9.04 4.17
CA ASP A 32 -19.70 9.65 3.73
C ASP A 32 -19.60 10.36 2.36
N TYR A 33 -18.42 10.37 1.74
CA TYR A 33 -18.11 11.21 0.56
C TYR A 33 -17.79 10.43 -0.72
N VAL A 34 -17.77 9.10 -0.64
CA VAL A 34 -17.48 8.20 -1.76
C VAL A 34 -18.46 7.04 -1.73
N GLU A 35 -18.93 6.61 -2.90
CA GLU A 35 -19.77 5.42 -3.05
C GLU A 35 -18.98 4.34 -3.80
N THR A 36 -18.58 3.27 -3.10
CA THR A 36 -17.76 2.18 -3.66
C THR A 36 -18.47 0.82 -3.58
N PRO A 37 -19.62 0.63 -4.26
CA PRO A 37 -20.40 -0.60 -4.15
C PRO A 37 -19.65 -1.87 -4.58
N ALA A 38 -18.66 -1.79 -5.47
CA ALA A 38 -17.88 -2.98 -5.85
C ALA A 38 -16.90 -3.39 -4.74
N MET A 39 -16.20 -2.43 -4.14
CA MET A 39 -15.33 -2.66 -2.97
C MET A 39 -16.16 -3.10 -1.75
N ASP A 40 -17.35 -2.52 -1.56
CA ASP A 40 -18.27 -2.93 -0.49
C ASP A 40 -18.73 -4.38 -0.69
N ARG A 41 -19.06 -4.78 -1.93
CA ARG A 41 -19.37 -6.17 -2.27
C ARG A 41 -18.20 -7.11 -1.98
N LEU A 42 -16.95 -6.69 -2.23
CA LEU A 42 -15.78 -7.48 -1.89
C LEU A 42 -15.60 -7.62 -0.38
N ALA A 43 -15.78 -6.54 0.38
CA ALA A 43 -15.74 -6.57 1.83
C ALA A 43 -16.84 -7.49 2.41
N ASP A 44 -18.07 -7.41 1.88
CA ASP A 44 -19.19 -8.24 2.31
C ASP A 44 -18.98 -9.75 2.03
N ARG A 45 -18.21 -10.09 0.99
CA ARG A 45 -17.89 -11.48 0.60
C ARG A 45 -16.55 -11.97 1.17
N GLY A 46 -15.79 -11.12 1.83
CA GLY A 46 -14.43 -11.40 2.28
C GLY A 46 -14.15 -10.85 3.67
N VAL A 47 -12.87 -10.65 3.97
CA VAL A 47 -12.38 -9.98 5.17
C VAL A 47 -11.66 -8.70 4.78
N ARG A 48 -12.02 -7.59 5.43
CA ARG A 48 -11.31 -6.30 5.29
C ARG A 48 -10.33 -6.12 6.44
N PHE A 49 -9.04 -5.99 6.12
CA PHE A 49 -7.99 -5.74 7.10
C PHE A 49 -7.81 -4.24 7.31
N THR A 50 -8.14 -3.74 8.51
CA THR A 50 -8.23 -2.29 8.77
C THR A 50 -6.87 -1.64 8.99
N ASP A 51 -5.90 -2.40 9.47
CA ASP A 51 -4.57 -1.92 9.85
C ASP A 51 -3.50 -2.43 8.86
N THR A 52 -3.70 -2.12 7.58
CA THR A 52 -2.78 -2.51 6.49
C THR A 52 -1.94 -1.35 6.00
N TYR A 53 -0.62 -1.58 5.89
CA TYR A 53 0.37 -0.55 5.60
C TYR A 53 1.21 -0.89 4.36
N CYS A 54 1.49 0.11 3.51
CA CYS A 54 2.46 -0.03 2.43
C CYS A 54 3.90 -0.06 2.98
N THR A 55 4.84 -0.67 2.27
CA THR A 55 6.26 -0.70 2.67
C THR A 55 6.97 0.62 2.43
N GLN A 56 6.53 1.41 1.44
CA GLN A 56 6.98 2.78 1.19
C GLN A 56 5.88 3.55 0.44
N PRO A 57 5.51 4.79 0.85
CA PRO A 57 4.44 5.53 0.21
C PRO A 57 4.93 6.18 -1.10
N LEU A 58 5.27 5.34 -2.09
CA LEU A 58 5.69 5.67 -3.44
C LEU A 58 5.42 4.49 -4.40
N CYS A 59 4.94 4.78 -5.60
CA CYS A 59 4.58 3.79 -6.62
C CYS A 59 5.62 2.68 -6.84
N ASN A 60 6.80 2.96 -7.43
CA ASN A 60 7.76 1.90 -7.79
C ASN A 60 8.23 1.11 -6.56
N PRO A 61 8.73 1.73 -5.48
CA PRO A 61 9.20 0.99 -4.31
C PRO A 61 8.12 0.12 -3.65
N SER A 62 6.89 0.62 -3.55
CA SER A 62 5.78 -0.17 -3.00
C SER A 62 5.41 -1.34 -3.92
N ARG A 63 5.32 -1.10 -5.23
CA ARG A 63 5.00 -2.14 -6.22
C ARG A 63 6.10 -3.19 -6.31
N ALA A 64 7.36 -2.77 -6.27
CA ALA A 64 8.51 -3.65 -6.16
C ALA A 64 8.37 -4.58 -4.95
N SER A 65 7.90 -4.07 -3.81
CA SER A 65 7.62 -4.89 -2.64
C SER A 65 6.46 -5.85 -2.91
N LEU A 66 5.31 -5.36 -3.39
CA LEU A 66 4.13 -6.19 -3.68
C LEU A 66 4.43 -7.43 -4.53
N PHE A 67 5.31 -7.30 -5.54
CA PHE A 67 5.65 -8.40 -6.44
C PHE A 67 6.84 -9.25 -5.98
N SER A 68 7.66 -8.79 -5.03
CA SER A 68 8.82 -9.55 -4.51
C SER A 68 8.64 -10.06 -3.07
N GLY A 69 7.67 -9.56 -2.32
CA GLY A 69 7.46 -9.87 -0.90
C GLY A 69 8.52 -9.28 0.03
N ARG A 70 9.31 -8.30 -0.44
CA ARG A 70 10.50 -7.77 0.25
C ARG A 70 10.45 -6.27 0.43
N MET A 71 11.18 -5.74 1.39
CA MET A 71 11.29 -4.31 1.61
C MET A 71 12.04 -3.62 0.46
N PRO A 72 11.73 -2.34 0.16
CA PRO A 72 12.34 -1.65 -0.98
C PRO A 72 13.87 -1.58 -0.93
N HIS A 73 14.46 -1.43 0.25
CA HIS A 73 15.93 -1.36 0.40
C HIS A 73 16.63 -2.69 0.11
N GLU A 74 15.95 -3.82 0.29
CA GLU A 74 16.51 -5.16 0.06
C GLU A 74 16.64 -5.45 -1.44
N VAL A 75 15.63 -5.02 -2.20
CA VAL A 75 15.52 -5.21 -3.65
C VAL A 75 16.16 -4.08 -4.47
N GLY A 76 16.63 -3.02 -3.81
CA GLY A 76 17.26 -1.87 -4.46
C GLY A 76 16.29 -0.82 -5.02
N ALA A 77 15.00 -0.95 -4.76
CA ALA A 77 13.94 -0.06 -5.28
C ALA A 77 13.80 1.21 -4.42
N SER A 78 14.76 2.12 -4.51
CA SER A 78 14.80 3.31 -3.63
C SER A 78 13.86 4.46 -4.05
N ASP A 79 13.58 4.58 -5.36
CA ASP A 79 12.77 5.64 -5.96
C ASP A 79 12.00 5.17 -7.21
N ASN A 80 11.29 6.08 -7.89
CA ASN A 80 10.48 5.76 -9.08
C ASN A 80 11.28 5.30 -10.31
N ASN A 81 12.59 5.49 -10.34
CA ASN A 81 13.44 5.11 -11.47
C ASN A 81 14.38 3.94 -11.14
N SER A 82 14.24 3.37 -9.95
CA SER A 82 15.09 2.28 -9.50
C SER A 82 14.68 0.97 -10.18
N GLU A 83 15.67 0.21 -10.64
CA GLU A 83 15.49 -1.17 -11.09
C GLU A 83 15.58 -2.10 -9.87
N ILE A 84 14.79 -3.18 -9.88
CA ILE A 84 14.94 -4.28 -8.92
C ILE A 84 16.22 -5.06 -9.26
N ASP A 85 16.96 -5.46 -8.22
CA ASP A 85 18.09 -6.37 -8.36
C ASP A 85 17.67 -7.68 -9.03
N GLU A 86 18.28 -8.01 -10.18
CA GLU A 86 17.91 -9.15 -11.02
C GLU A 86 17.91 -10.49 -10.28
N ARG A 87 18.63 -10.60 -9.16
CA ARG A 87 18.64 -11.83 -8.33
C ARG A 87 17.28 -12.22 -7.79
N TYR A 88 16.35 -11.26 -7.67
CA TYR A 88 15.00 -11.50 -7.17
C TYR A 88 13.99 -11.77 -8.28
N ARG A 89 14.36 -11.61 -9.56
CA ARG A 89 13.42 -11.69 -10.69
C ARG A 89 12.68 -13.02 -10.76
N ASP A 90 13.39 -14.14 -10.54
CA ASP A 90 12.81 -15.49 -10.56
C ASP A 90 11.98 -15.82 -9.29
N GLU A 91 12.05 -14.97 -8.27
CA GLU A 91 11.30 -15.08 -7.02
C GLU A 91 10.06 -14.16 -7.00
N GLU A 92 9.83 -13.39 -8.07
CA GLU A 92 8.67 -12.51 -8.18
C GLU A 92 7.38 -13.30 -8.37
N LEU A 93 6.28 -12.74 -7.86
CA LEU A 93 4.96 -13.35 -7.82
C LEU A 93 4.49 -13.92 -9.18
N GLY A 94 4.76 -13.22 -10.29
CA GLY A 94 4.41 -13.72 -11.62
C GLY A 94 5.19 -14.96 -12.02
N ARG A 95 6.49 -15.01 -11.72
CA ARG A 95 7.35 -16.17 -11.99
C ARG A 95 6.97 -17.38 -11.15
N LEU A 96 6.67 -17.17 -9.88
CA LEU A 96 6.22 -18.24 -8.98
C LEU A 96 4.93 -18.90 -9.50
N PHE A 97 3.99 -18.11 -10.01
CA PHE A 97 2.73 -18.63 -10.56
C PHE A 97 2.90 -19.27 -11.94
N ASP A 98 3.69 -18.67 -12.84
CA ASP A 98 4.00 -19.23 -14.16
C ASP A 98 4.69 -20.60 -14.03
N ASP A 99 5.69 -20.71 -13.15
CA ASP A 99 6.38 -21.97 -12.86
C ASP A 99 5.46 -23.03 -12.22
N ALA A 100 4.42 -22.60 -11.50
CA ALA A 100 3.37 -23.46 -10.95
C ALA A 100 2.31 -23.88 -11.98
N GLY A 101 2.39 -23.38 -13.22
CA GLY A 101 1.50 -23.74 -14.32
C GLY A 101 0.21 -22.92 -14.41
N TYR A 102 0.17 -21.72 -13.82
CA TYR A 102 -0.96 -20.81 -13.97
C TYR A 102 -0.92 -20.07 -15.32
N ASP A 103 -2.09 -19.85 -15.92
CA ASP A 103 -2.25 -18.89 -17.03
C ASP A 103 -2.17 -17.46 -16.47
N CYS A 104 -0.99 -16.84 -16.56
CA CYS A 104 -0.67 -15.59 -15.89
C CYS A 104 -0.81 -14.37 -16.83
N ALA A 105 -1.61 -13.38 -16.43
CA ALA A 105 -1.81 -12.15 -17.18
C ALA A 105 -1.79 -10.90 -16.31
N TYR A 106 -1.26 -9.81 -16.87
CA TYR A 106 -1.16 -8.51 -16.23
C TYR A 106 -1.76 -7.41 -17.12
N GLY A 107 -2.68 -6.63 -16.56
CA GLY A 107 -3.24 -5.45 -17.21
C GLY A 107 -2.98 -4.19 -16.40
N GLY A 108 -2.55 -3.12 -17.09
CA GLY A 108 -2.51 -1.78 -16.52
C GLY A 108 -1.12 -1.31 -16.12
N LYS A 109 -1.05 -0.54 -15.02
CA LYS A 109 0.17 0.13 -14.56
C LYS A 109 1.14 -0.84 -13.89
N TRP A 110 2.39 -0.94 -14.36
CA TRP A 110 3.44 -1.74 -13.71
C TRP A 110 4.31 -0.87 -12.78
N HIS A 111 4.99 0.12 -13.34
CA HIS A 111 5.82 1.13 -12.66
C HIS A 111 6.99 0.55 -11.85
N VAL A 112 7.68 -0.49 -12.35
CA VAL A 112 8.90 -1.04 -11.74
C VAL A 112 10.01 -1.30 -12.78
N PRO A 113 10.84 -0.28 -13.09
CA PRO A 113 10.45 1.13 -13.15
C PRO A 113 9.60 1.45 -14.39
N GLU A 114 9.50 0.57 -15.38
CA GLU A 114 8.71 0.80 -16.60
C GLU A 114 7.22 0.93 -16.27
N MET A 115 6.53 1.89 -16.90
CA MET A 115 5.08 2.07 -16.70
C MET A 115 4.23 0.88 -17.18
N THR A 116 4.76 0.12 -18.14
CA THR A 116 4.15 -1.10 -18.68
C THR A 116 5.05 -2.27 -18.36
N LEU A 117 4.47 -3.39 -17.97
CA LEU A 117 5.19 -4.61 -17.62
C LEU A 117 6.06 -5.09 -18.80
N PRO A 118 7.39 -5.22 -18.61
CA PRO A 118 8.26 -5.85 -19.60
C PRO A 118 7.98 -7.35 -19.75
N ASP A 119 8.43 -7.93 -20.86
CA ASP A 119 8.56 -9.38 -20.95
C ASP A 119 9.52 -9.86 -19.84
N GLU A 120 9.43 -11.13 -19.41
CA GLU A 120 10.30 -11.77 -18.39
C GLU A 120 9.86 -11.69 -16.92
N HIS A 121 8.65 -11.21 -16.61
CA HIS A 121 8.11 -11.18 -15.24
C HIS A 121 7.07 -12.27 -14.93
N GLY A 122 6.93 -13.26 -15.82
CA GLY A 122 5.98 -14.37 -15.63
C GLY A 122 4.53 -14.03 -15.92
N PHE A 123 4.25 -12.93 -16.63
CA PHE A 123 2.90 -12.59 -17.09
C PHE A 123 2.88 -12.30 -18.59
N GLU A 124 1.74 -12.59 -19.23
CA GLU A 124 1.35 -11.94 -20.47
C GLU A 124 0.85 -10.52 -20.18
N THR A 125 1.46 -9.51 -20.81
CA THR A 125 0.98 -8.13 -20.72
C THR A 125 -0.25 -7.93 -21.63
N LEU A 126 -1.43 -7.81 -21.03
CA LEU A 126 -2.70 -7.55 -21.74
C LEU A 126 -2.74 -6.13 -22.31
N GLN A 127 -2.32 -5.15 -21.50
CA GLN A 127 -2.20 -3.73 -21.88
C GLN A 127 -1.30 -2.98 -20.89
N GLY A 128 -0.78 -1.84 -21.31
CA GLY A 128 -0.09 -0.89 -20.42
C GLY A 128 -1.05 -0.02 -19.61
N MET A 129 -0.52 1.06 -19.01
CA MET A 129 -1.27 2.00 -18.18
C MET A 129 -2.37 2.74 -18.95
N ASN A 130 -3.62 2.29 -18.80
CA ASN A 130 -4.84 2.91 -19.33
C ASN A 130 -6.08 2.32 -18.65
N ASP A 131 -6.79 3.11 -17.84
CA ASP A 131 -7.96 2.60 -17.13
C ASP A 131 -9.18 2.37 -18.03
N LEU A 132 -9.33 3.11 -19.14
CA LEU A 132 -10.57 3.10 -19.96
C LEU A 132 -10.92 1.76 -20.61
N THR A 133 -9.93 0.88 -20.76
CA THR A 133 -10.08 -0.41 -21.43
C THR A 133 -9.54 -1.54 -20.57
N LEU A 134 -9.18 -1.26 -19.31
CA LEU A 134 -8.54 -2.26 -18.45
C LEU A 134 -9.53 -3.36 -18.08
N ALA A 135 -10.74 -3.01 -17.65
CA ALA A 135 -11.77 -3.99 -17.32
C ALA A 135 -12.09 -4.87 -18.53
N ASP A 136 -12.41 -4.26 -19.69
CA ASP A 136 -12.67 -4.98 -20.94
C ASP A 136 -11.56 -5.99 -21.30
N ASN A 137 -10.29 -5.57 -21.27
CA ASN A 137 -9.18 -6.45 -21.64
C ASN A 137 -8.96 -7.60 -20.63
N CYS A 138 -9.23 -7.34 -19.35
CA CYS A 138 -9.23 -8.38 -18.31
C CYS A 138 -10.40 -9.36 -18.52
N ILE A 139 -11.58 -8.87 -18.89
CA ILE A 139 -12.76 -9.69 -19.19
C ILE A 139 -12.52 -10.57 -20.43
N ASP A 140 -11.91 -10.01 -21.48
CA ASP A 140 -11.50 -10.76 -22.67
C ASP A 140 -10.52 -11.89 -22.32
N PHE A 141 -9.63 -11.67 -21.33
CA PHE A 141 -8.78 -12.73 -20.80
C PHE A 141 -9.61 -13.80 -20.08
N LEU A 142 -10.62 -13.46 -19.29
CA LEU A 142 -11.49 -14.44 -18.62
C LEU A 142 -12.24 -15.35 -19.61
N ASP A 143 -12.50 -14.90 -20.83
CA ASP A 143 -13.21 -15.67 -21.88
C ASP A 143 -12.38 -16.75 -22.60
N ARG A 144 -11.08 -16.85 -22.31
CA ARG A 144 -10.24 -17.88 -22.94
C ARG A 144 -10.61 -19.28 -22.44
N ASP A 145 -10.70 -20.23 -23.38
CA ASP A 145 -10.77 -21.65 -23.05
C ASP A 145 -9.45 -22.09 -22.41
N ARG A 146 -9.51 -22.57 -21.17
CA ARG A 146 -8.35 -23.05 -20.40
C ARG A 146 -8.72 -24.27 -19.56
N ASP A 147 -7.75 -25.17 -19.39
CA ASP A 147 -7.82 -26.29 -18.45
C ASP A 147 -7.12 -25.97 -17.12
N ASP A 148 -6.17 -25.02 -17.14
CA ASP A 148 -5.35 -24.58 -16.01
C ASP A 148 -6.00 -23.37 -15.29
N PRO A 149 -5.74 -23.14 -13.99
CA PRO A 149 -6.19 -21.96 -13.27
C PRO A 149 -5.45 -20.72 -13.78
N PHE A 150 -6.09 -19.55 -13.63
CA PHE A 150 -5.49 -18.29 -14.04
C PHE A 150 -4.99 -17.47 -12.86
N PHE A 151 -3.99 -16.62 -13.11
CA PHE A 151 -3.61 -15.53 -12.23
C PHE A 151 -3.65 -14.21 -13.01
N LEU A 152 -4.64 -13.38 -12.69
CA LEU A 152 -4.92 -12.13 -13.38
C LEU A 152 -4.64 -10.95 -12.44
N VAL A 153 -3.80 -10.02 -12.87
CA VAL A 153 -3.58 -8.74 -12.19
C VAL A 153 -4.29 -7.62 -12.95
N ALA A 154 -5.21 -6.93 -12.29
CA ALA A 154 -5.86 -5.71 -12.77
C ALA A 154 -5.31 -4.51 -11.98
N SER A 155 -4.31 -3.82 -12.54
CA SER A 155 -3.63 -2.71 -11.88
C SER A 155 -4.03 -1.35 -12.47
N PHE A 156 -5.00 -0.71 -11.84
CA PHE A 156 -5.52 0.59 -12.21
C PHE A 156 -4.56 1.73 -11.85
N ASP A 157 -4.59 2.81 -12.64
CA ASP A 157 -3.90 4.07 -12.33
C ASP A 157 -4.72 4.97 -11.42
N ASN A 158 -6.06 5.00 -11.53
CA ASN A 158 -6.85 5.81 -10.61
C ASN A 158 -6.86 5.25 -9.17
N PRO A 159 -6.92 6.13 -8.15
CA PRO A 159 -7.12 7.60 -8.22
C PRO A 159 -5.87 8.48 -8.44
N HIS A 160 -4.72 7.97 -8.90
CA HIS A 160 -3.47 8.74 -9.08
C HIS A 160 -3.60 10.05 -9.88
N ASN A 161 -4.56 10.13 -10.81
CA ASN A 161 -4.91 11.34 -11.55
C ASN A 161 -5.14 12.59 -10.67
N ILE A 162 -5.35 12.39 -9.37
CA ILE A 162 -5.38 13.47 -8.39
C ILE A 162 -4.08 14.32 -8.38
N CYS A 163 -2.95 13.75 -8.79
CA CYS A 163 -1.69 14.48 -8.99
C CYS A 163 -1.79 15.50 -10.12
N GLU A 164 -2.49 15.18 -11.21
CA GLU A 164 -2.78 16.06 -12.33
C GLU A 164 -3.75 17.17 -11.90
N VAL A 165 -4.73 16.87 -11.02
CA VAL A 165 -5.59 17.90 -10.41
C VAL A 165 -4.75 18.92 -9.64
N ALA A 166 -3.85 18.47 -8.76
CA ALA A 166 -2.93 19.34 -8.00
C ALA A 166 -2.08 20.23 -8.92
N ARG A 167 -1.65 19.70 -10.06
CA ARG A 167 -0.82 20.41 -11.05
C ARG A 167 -1.63 21.24 -12.06
N ASN A 168 -2.97 21.20 -11.98
CA ASN A 168 -3.87 21.82 -12.95
C ASN A 168 -3.57 21.35 -14.39
N GLU A 169 -3.40 20.04 -14.55
CA GLU A 169 -3.13 19.35 -15.81
C GLU A 169 -4.39 18.62 -16.32
N ASN A 170 -4.32 18.08 -17.53
CA ASN A 170 -5.37 17.20 -18.04
C ASN A 170 -5.34 15.87 -17.30
N LEU A 171 -6.53 15.34 -17.00
CA LEU A 171 -6.73 14.07 -16.31
C LEU A 171 -6.84 12.96 -17.36
N PRO A 172 -5.76 12.21 -17.66
CA PRO A 172 -5.87 11.10 -18.59
C PRO A 172 -6.85 10.10 -18.00
N TRP A 173 -7.97 9.82 -18.70
CA TRP A 173 -9.05 8.93 -18.24
C TRP A 173 -9.77 9.28 -16.92
N GLY A 174 -9.29 10.26 -16.16
CA GLY A 174 -9.88 10.72 -14.90
C GLY A 174 -10.74 11.98 -14.99
N ASN A 175 -11.44 12.28 -16.10
CA ASN A 175 -12.26 13.50 -16.18
C ASN A 175 -13.31 13.54 -15.06
N VAL A 176 -13.21 14.54 -14.18
CA VAL A 176 -14.17 14.81 -13.09
C VAL A 176 -14.97 16.07 -13.38
N GLU A 177 -16.29 16.01 -13.16
CA GLU A 177 -17.16 17.19 -13.25
C GLU A 177 -16.92 18.13 -12.07
N SER A 178 -16.76 19.42 -12.38
CA SER A 178 -16.69 20.48 -11.37
C SER A 178 -18.09 20.79 -10.85
N VAL A 179 -18.23 20.83 -9.53
CA VAL A 179 -19.47 21.13 -8.82
C VAL A 179 -19.31 22.39 -7.97
N PRO A 180 -20.37 23.07 -7.51
CA PRO A 180 -20.24 24.14 -6.52
C PRO A 180 -19.55 23.67 -5.23
N THR A 181 -18.83 24.58 -4.55
CA THR A 181 -18.09 24.26 -3.32
C THR A 181 -19.00 23.67 -2.23
N GLU A 182 -20.28 24.05 -2.19
CA GLU A 182 -21.27 23.54 -1.23
C GLU A 182 -21.59 22.05 -1.41
N GLU A 183 -21.37 21.50 -2.61
CA GLU A 183 -21.55 20.09 -2.94
C GLU A 183 -20.26 19.27 -2.74
N CYS A 184 -19.11 19.95 -2.57
CA CYS A 184 -17.85 19.29 -2.29
C CYS A 184 -17.78 18.76 -0.85
N PRO A 185 -16.99 17.70 -0.58
CA PRO A 185 -16.72 17.21 0.77
C PRO A 185 -16.24 18.33 1.72
N ASP A 186 -16.48 18.17 3.02
CA ASP A 186 -15.84 19.03 4.01
C ASP A 186 -14.33 18.74 4.08
N LEU A 187 -13.58 19.69 4.63
CA LEU A 187 -12.17 19.48 4.95
C LEU A 187 -12.01 18.34 5.97
N PRO A 188 -10.89 17.60 5.95
CA PRO A 188 -10.67 16.52 6.90
C PRO A 188 -10.60 17.06 8.33
N LYS A 189 -10.94 16.22 9.31
CA LYS A 189 -10.94 16.62 10.73
C LYS A 189 -9.56 17.07 11.20
N ASN A 190 -8.50 16.47 10.66
CA ASN A 190 -7.10 16.79 10.87
C ASN A 190 -6.51 17.69 9.74
N TYR A 191 -7.34 18.52 9.09
CA TYR A 191 -6.87 19.47 8.07
C TYR A 191 -5.77 20.42 8.55
N GLY A 192 -5.75 20.80 9.84
CA GLY A 192 -4.78 21.77 10.35
C GLY A 192 -3.35 21.26 10.32
N ILE A 193 -2.37 22.18 10.20
CA ILE A 193 -0.96 21.84 10.39
C ILE A 193 -0.73 21.55 11.89
N PRO A 194 -0.17 20.40 12.28
CA PRO A 194 0.06 20.08 13.68
C PRO A 194 1.12 21.04 14.29
N PRO A 195 1.01 21.44 15.56
CA PRO A 195 1.90 22.44 16.17
C PRO A 195 3.39 22.08 16.20
N PHE A 196 3.72 20.79 16.13
CA PHE A 196 5.08 20.25 16.22
C PHE A 196 5.46 19.43 14.97
N GLU A 197 4.98 19.86 13.80
CA GLU A 197 5.35 19.23 12.54
C GLU A 197 6.87 19.29 12.27
N PRO A 198 7.49 18.18 11.81
CA PRO A 198 8.88 18.17 11.37
C PRO A 198 9.15 19.27 10.34
N SER A 199 10.16 20.10 10.62
CA SER A 199 10.38 21.33 9.84
C SER A 199 10.70 21.10 8.36
N GLU A 200 11.21 19.92 8.03
CA GLU A 200 11.59 19.58 6.65
C GLU A 200 10.36 19.33 5.77
N ILE A 201 9.20 18.94 6.30
CA ILE A 201 8.00 18.63 5.50
C ILE A 201 7.63 19.84 4.63
N ARG A 202 7.38 21.00 5.25
CA ARG A 202 7.03 22.23 4.50
C ARG A 202 8.17 22.73 3.64
N THR A 203 9.39 22.69 4.17
CA THR A 203 10.58 23.15 3.45
C THR A 203 10.74 22.39 2.13
N LEU A 204 10.53 21.07 2.15
CA LEU A 204 10.66 20.21 0.98
C LEU A 204 9.48 20.32 0.04
N MET A 205 8.25 20.43 0.56
CA MET A 205 7.09 20.71 -0.30
C MET A 205 7.26 22.02 -1.09
N GLU A 206 7.67 23.10 -0.43
CA GLU A 206 7.93 24.38 -1.09
C GLU A 206 9.07 24.24 -2.13
N ALA A 207 10.12 23.51 -1.79
CA ALA A 207 11.28 23.30 -2.67
C ALA A 207 10.96 22.42 -3.90
N SER A 208 10.03 21.46 -3.76
CA SER A 208 9.61 20.55 -4.83
C SER A 208 8.59 21.17 -5.78
N ARG A 209 7.87 22.21 -5.37
CA ARG A 209 6.83 22.89 -6.16
C ARG A 209 7.25 23.27 -7.59
N PRO A 210 8.46 23.84 -7.87
CA PRO A 210 8.84 24.19 -9.24
C PRO A 210 8.96 23.00 -10.20
N SER A 211 9.19 21.79 -9.66
CA SER A 211 9.27 20.56 -10.46
C SER A 211 7.91 19.90 -10.70
N GLY A 212 6.86 20.35 -10.02
CA GLY A 212 5.55 19.71 -10.00
C GLY A 212 5.48 18.43 -9.16
N LEU A 213 6.62 17.94 -8.65
CA LEU A 213 6.71 16.67 -7.91
C LEU A 213 5.76 16.65 -6.72
N SER A 214 5.74 17.72 -5.90
CA SER A 214 4.80 17.89 -4.79
C SER A 214 4.69 19.38 -4.44
N GLY A 215 3.78 19.72 -3.52
CA GLY A 215 3.69 21.07 -2.96
C GLY A 215 2.96 22.06 -3.88
N ASN A 216 2.12 21.56 -4.78
CA ASN A 216 1.35 22.37 -5.71
C ASN A 216 0.21 23.10 -4.99
N MET A 217 -0.38 22.46 -3.97
CA MET A 217 -1.48 22.98 -3.15
C MET A 217 -1.04 23.70 -1.85
N VAL A 218 0.25 24.03 -1.66
CA VAL A 218 0.72 24.68 -0.41
C VAL A 218 0.06 26.03 -0.10
N ASP A 219 -0.39 26.76 -1.13
CA ASP A 219 -1.11 28.04 -0.99
C ASP A 219 -2.62 27.90 -1.17
N ALA A 220 -3.13 26.66 -1.31
CA ALA A 220 -4.52 26.42 -1.64
C ALA A 220 -5.45 26.87 -0.49
N THR A 221 -6.55 27.50 -0.89
CA THR A 221 -7.63 27.89 -0.01
C THR A 221 -8.43 26.68 0.47
N ALA A 222 -9.20 26.88 1.54
CA ALA A 222 -10.14 25.86 2.02
C ALA A 222 -11.12 25.40 0.93
N GLU A 223 -11.53 26.30 0.02
CA GLU A 223 -12.42 25.93 -1.08
C GLU A 223 -11.70 25.03 -2.09
N GLU A 224 -10.49 25.40 -2.53
CA GLU A 224 -9.68 24.60 -3.46
C GLU A 224 -9.39 23.20 -2.92
N TRP A 225 -9.11 23.06 -1.61
CA TRP A 225 -8.97 21.75 -0.98
C TRP A 225 -10.25 20.91 -0.99
N ARG A 226 -11.43 21.52 -0.87
CA ARG A 226 -12.70 20.78 -0.98
C ARG A 226 -12.92 20.29 -2.41
N HIS A 227 -12.59 21.09 -3.41
CA HIS A 227 -12.62 20.67 -4.82
C HIS A 227 -11.60 19.55 -5.11
N TYR A 228 -10.41 19.63 -4.53
CA TYR A 228 -9.40 18.56 -4.62
C TYR A 228 -9.93 17.24 -4.05
N ARG A 229 -10.51 17.28 -2.84
CA ARG A 229 -11.13 16.12 -2.19
C ARG A 229 -12.29 15.55 -3.01
N HIS A 230 -13.13 16.41 -3.56
CA HIS A 230 -14.20 16.01 -4.48
C HIS A 230 -13.62 15.24 -5.66
N ALA A 231 -12.60 15.79 -6.33
CA ALA A 231 -11.96 15.14 -7.45
C ALA A 231 -11.40 13.78 -7.08
N TYR A 232 -10.67 13.68 -5.96
CA TYR A 232 -10.11 12.43 -5.47
C TYR A 232 -11.19 11.35 -5.28
N PHE A 233 -12.29 11.65 -4.57
CA PHE A 233 -13.35 10.66 -4.38
C PHE A 233 -14.06 10.27 -5.68
N ARG A 234 -14.27 11.21 -6.62
CA ARG A 234 -14.85 10.86 -7.93
C ARG A 234 -13.91 9.98 -8.76
N LEU A 235 -12.59 10.09 -8.60
CA LEU A 235 -11.63 9.18 -9.23
C LEU A 235 -11.68 7.78 -8.61
N VAL A 236 -11.86 7.69 -7.28
CA VAL A 236 -12.08 6.42 -6.60
C VAL A 236 -13.35 5.72 -7.09
N GLU A 237 -14.46 6.44 -7.24
CA GLU A 237 -15.71 5.85 -7.76
C GLU A 237 -15.59 5.35 -9.20
N LYS A 238 -14.76 6.01 -10.01
CA LYS A 238 -14.49 5.54 -11.38
C LYS A 238 -13.82 4.17 -11.37
N VAL A 239 -12.79 4.00 -10.55
CA VAL A 239 -12.12 2.69 -10.47
C VAL A 239 -12.99 1.64 -9.79
N ASP A 240 -13.82 2.01 -8.81
CA ASP A 240 -14.81 1.10 -8.24
C ASP A 240 -15.79 0.57 -9.30
N ALA A 241 -16.25 1.42 -10.22
CA ALA A 241 -17.13 0.98 -11.32
C ALA A 241 -16.46 -0.08 -12.22
N GLU A 242 -15.19 0.13 -12.59
CA GLU A 242 -14.40 -0.82 -13.39
C GLU A 242 -14.17 -2.15 -12.64
N ILE A 243 -13.89 -2.08 -11.32
CA ILE A 243 -13.83 -3.27 -10.47
C ILE A 243 -15.18 -3.99 -10.45
N GLY A 244 -16.28 -3.24 -10.41
CA GLY A 244 -17.64 -3.75 -10.52
C GLY A 244 -17.84 -4.62 -11.76
N GLU A 245 -17.39 -4.16 -12.92
CA GLU A 245 -17.47 -4.90 -14.18
C GLU A 245 -16.67 -6.21 -14.15
N LEU A 246 -15.47 -6.21 -13.57
CA LEU A 246 -14.65 -7.42 -13.40
C LEU A 246 -15.35 -8.47 -12.54
N LEU A 247 -15.91 -8.02 -11.41
CA LEU A 247 -16.60 -8.90 -10.47
C LEU A 247 -17.92 -9.45 -11.06
N ASP A 248 -18.65 -8.62 -11.81
CA ASP A 248 -19.85 -9.06 -12.55
C ASP A 248 -19.47 -10.11 -13.59
N ALA A 249 -18.35 -9.91 -14.31
CA ALA A 249 -17.87 -10.85 -15.29
C ALA A 249 -17.47 -12.21 -14.70
N LEU A 250 -16.90 -12.25 -13.49
CA LEU A 250 -16.65 -13.48 -12.73
C LEU A 250 -17.96 -14.20 -12.35
N ASP A 251 -18.94 -13.45 -11.84
CA ASP A 251 -20.25 -13.96 -11.43
C ASP A 251 -20.99 -14.58 -12.65
N GLU A 252 -21.00 -13.88 -13.80
CA GLU A 252 -21.65 -14.33 -15.04
C GLU A 252 -21.04 -15.61 -15.63
N ARG A 253 -19.73 -15.81 -15.44
CA ARG A 253 -18.99 -16.99 -15.90
C ARG A 253 -18.99 -18.14 -14.89
N GLY A 254 -19.55 -17.91 -13.70
CA GLY A 254 -19.52 -18.88 -12.61
C GLY A 254 -18.11 -19.17 -12.08
N LEU A 255 -17.20 -18.20 -12.20
CA LEU A 255 -15.81 -18.31 -11.75
C LEU A 255 -15.62 -17.88 -10.29
N THR A 256 -16.55 -17.11 -9.73
CA THR A 256 -16.47 -16.51 -8.39
C THR A 256 -16.16 -17.52 -7.29
N GLU A 257 -16.85 -18.66 -7.25
CA GLU A 257 -16.68 -19.67 -6.20
C GLU A 257 -15.29 -20.33 -6.19
N ASN A 258 -14.54 -20.25 -7.30
CA ASN A 258 -13.19 -20.79 -7.42
C ASN A 258 -12.14 -19.69 -7.64
N THR A 259 -12.43 -18.43 -7.29
CA THR A 259 -11.50 -17.32 -7.47
C THR A 259 -11.20 -16.65 -6.15
N VAL A 260 -9.93 -16.66 -5.76
CA VAL A 260 -9.42 -15.83 -4.66
C VAL A 260 -9.24 -14.42 -5.20
N ILE A 261 -9.82 -13.44 -4.52
CA ILE A 261 -9.70 -12.03 -4.88
C ILE A 261 -8.96 -11.31 -3.78
N VAL A 262 -7.85 -10.65 -4.14
CA VAL A 262 -7.13 -9.72 -3.26
C VAL A 262 -7.24 -8.33 -3.84
N PHE A 263 -7.70 -7.36 -3.04
CA PHE A 263 -7.78 -5.96 -3.42
C PHE A 263 -6.90 -5.12 -2.49
N THR A 264 -6.05 -4.26 -3.05
CA THR A 264 -5.25 -3.30 -2.28
C THR A 264 -4.88 -2.06 -3.08
N SER A 265 -4.15 -1.14 -2.46
CA SER A 265 -3.49 -0.02 -3.13
C SER A 265 -1.98 -0.03 -2.87
N ASP A 266 -1.18 0.50 -3.79
CA ASP A 266 0.27 0.59 -3.61
C ASP A 266 0.63 1.54 -2.45
N HIS A 267 -0.05 2.67 -2.32
CA HIS A 267 0.09 3.60 -1.20
C HIS A 267 -1.14 4.51 -1.10
N GLY A 268 -1.22 5.31 -0.04
CA GLY A 268 -2.32 6.23 0.18
C GLY A 268 -2.14 7.62 -0.45
N GLU A 269 -3.00 8.54 -0.03
CA GLU A 269 -3.01 9.95 -0.41
C GLU A 269 -3.53 10.80 0.76
N LEU A 270 -2.83 11.90 1.06
CA LEU A 270 -3.06 12.76 2.23
C LEU A 270 -4.39 13.53 2.19
N ASN A 271 -4.89 13.86 1.01
CA ASN A 271 -6.24 14.35 0.74
C ASN A 271 -6.63 15.61 1.54
N GLY A 272 -5.63 16.47 1.76
CA GLY A 272 -5.73 17.68 2.57
C GLY A 272 -5.56 17.46 4.07
N ALA A 273 -5.38 16.23 4.55
CA ALA A 273 -4.95 15.98 5.92
C ALA A 273 -3.63 16.71 6.15
N HIS A 274 -3.54 17.40 7.28
CA HIS A 274 -2.42 18.26 7.62
C HIS A 274 -2.14 19.36 6.56
N GLN A 275 -3.06 19.74 5.67
CA GLN A 275 -2.78 20.58 4.50
C GLN A 275 -1.67 20.02 3.61
N LEU A 276 -1.66 18.69 3.43
CA LEU A 276 -0.72 18.00 2.56
C LEU A 276 -1.49 17.36 1.39
N GLU A 277 -0.82 17.33 0.24
CA GLU A 277 -1.23 16.60 -0.96
C GLU A 277 -0.27 15.45 -1.20
N GLN A 278 -0.71 14.48 -1.99
CA GLN A 278 0.04 13.32 -2.46
C GLN A 278 0.48 12.38 -1.32
N LYS A 279 1.69 11.84 -1.44
CA LYS A 279 2.28 10.78 -0.61
C LYS A 279 3.62 11.25 -0.02
N CYS A 280 4.52 10.33 0.28
CA CYS A 280 5.91 10.55 0.77
C CYS A 280 6.10 10.71 2.28
N TRP A 281 5.04 10.90 3.06
CA TRP A 281 5.14 11.16 4.51
C TRP A 281 4.55 10.00 5.33
N GLY A 282 4.97 9.85 6.58
CA GLY A 282 4.58 8.71 7.44
C GLY A 282 3.16 8.75 8.04
N TYR A 283 2.32 9.72 7.65
CA TYR A 283 0.95 9.87 8.16
C TYR A 283 0.01 8.78 7.61
N GLU A 284 -1.03 8.42 8.36
CA GLU A 284 -1.96 7.31 8.10
C GLU A 284 -2.55 7.41 6.71
N GLU A 285 -2.95 8.61 6.27
CA GLU A 285 -3.56 8.81 4.96
C GLU A 285 -2.61 8.44 3.82
N SER A 286 -1.29 8.54 4.03
CA SER A 286 -0.28 8.20 3.03
C SER A 286 0.19 6.75 3.10
N VAL A 287 0.24 6.13 4.30
CA VAL A 287 0.84 4.80 4.48
C VAL A 287 -0.16 3.69 4.73
N ARG A 288 -1.37 3.99 5.23
CA ARG A 288 -2.43 3.01 5.45
C ARG A 288 -3.27 2.87 4.18
N VAL A 289 -3.36 1.64 3.69
CA VAL A 289 -3.95 1.30 2.38
C VAL A 289 -5.13 0.35 2.55
N PRO A 290 -6.09 0.33 1.61
CA PRO A 290 -7.13 -0.68 1.61
C PRO A 290 -6.52 -2.07 1.44
N PHE A 291 -7.11 -3.07 2.10
CA PHE A 291 -6.75 -4.48 1.91
C PHE A 291 -7.96 -5.37 2.19
N ILE A 292 -8.42 -6.09 1.17
CA ILE A 292 -9.54 -7.01 1.25
C ILE A 292 -9.12 -8.34 0.62
N VAL A 293 -9.42 -9.44 1.32
CA VAL A 293 -9.24 -10.81 0.79
C VAL A 293 -10.60 -11.50 0.79
N SER A 294 -11.02 -12.01 -0.36
CA SER A 294 -12.30 -12.70 -0.55
C SER A 294 -12.05 -14.04 -1.23
N TYR A 295 -12.42 -15.13 -0.58
CA TYR A 295 -12.48 -16.45 -1.19
C TYR A 295 -13.70 -17.22 -0.64
N PRO A 296 -14.79 -17.35 -1.43
CA PRO A 296 -16.03 -17.96 -0.96
C PRO A 296 -15.83 -19.33 -0.31
N GLY A 297 -16.37 -19.50 0.89
CA GLY A 297 -16.25 -20.73 1.67
C GLY A 297 -14.97 -20.90 2.50
N GLU A 298 -13.96 -20.05 2.33
CA GLU A 298 -12.77 -20.03 3.19
C GLU A 298 -12.65 -18.76 4.04
N THR A 299 -12.94 -17.58 3.48
CA THR A 299 -12.87 -16.31 4.22
C THR A 299 -14.11 -16.06 5.08
N LEU A 300 -13.95 -15.38 6.22
CA LEU A 300 -15.05 -14.92 7.06
C LEU A 300 -15.79 -13.74 6.42
N GLU A 301 -16.82 -14.05 5.62
CA GLU A 301 -17.62 -13.07 4.88
C GLU A 301 -18.13 -11.90 5.76
N GLY A 302 -17.80 -10.67 5.37
CA GLY A 302 -18.31 -9.44 5.99
C GLY A 302 -17.63 -9.06 7.29
N GLU A 303 -16.58 -9.78 7.71
CA GLU A 303 -15.82 -9.47 8.92
C GLU A 303 -14.68 -8.47 8.65
N THR A 304 -14.24 -7.81 9.72
CA THR A 304 -13.04 -6.97 9.72
C THR A 304 -11.98 -7.56 10.63
N ASP A 305 -10.72 -7.41 10.26
CA ASP A 305 -9.58 -7.83 11.06
C ASP A 305 -8.62 -6.64 11.27
N ASP A 306 -8.16 -6.43 12.51
CA ASP A 306 -7.32 -5.30 12.90
C ASP A 306 -5.86 -5.70 13.19
N HIS A 307 -5.44 -6.92 12.80
CA HIS A 307 -4.05 -7.30 12.84
C HIS A 307 -3.22 -6.44 11.87
N LEU A 308 -1.96 -6.17 12.25
CA LEU A 308 -1.06 -5.35 11.45
C LEU A 308 -0.59 -6.10 10.21
N VAL A 309 -1.00 -5.64 9.03
CA VAL A 309 -0.62 -6.21 7.73
C VAL A 309 0.34 -5.27 7.00
N SER A 310 1.35 -5.81 6.33
CA SER A 310 2.17 -5.07 5.38
C SER A 310 1.87 -5.60 3.99
N ASN A 311 1.15 -4.86 3.14
CA ASN A 311 0.71 -5.41 1.86
C ASN A 311 1.90 -5.79 0.95
N GLY A 312 2.97 -4.99 0.96
CA GLY A 312 4.18 -5.23 0.18
C GLY A 312 4.95 -6.48 0.63
N LEU A 313 4.76 -6.95 1.87
CA LEU A 313 5.40 -8.18 2.35
C LEU A 313 4.44 -9.37 2.31
N ASP A 314 3.17 -9.15 2.62
CA ASP A 314 2.20 -10.21 2.92
C ASP A 314 1.44 -10.71 1.68
N VAL A 315 1.33 -9.92 0.61
CA VAL A 315 0.58 -10.32 -0.60
C VAL A 315 1.18 -11.56 -1.24
N LEU A 316 2.49 -11.59 -1.47
CA LEU A 316 3.16 -12.72 -2.12
C LEU A 316 2.96 -14.05 -1.37
N PRO A 317 3.31 -14.17 -0.07
CA PRO A 317 3.09 -15.41 0.67
C PRO A 317 1.61 -15.74 0.82
N THR A 318 0.71 -14.75 0.89
CA THR A 318 -0.75 -15.01 0.93
C THR A 318 -1.25 -15.66 -0.35
N LEU A 319 -0.89 -15.11 -1.51
CA LEU A 319 -1.32 -15.65 -2.81
C LEU A 319 -0.70 -17.03 -3.07
N CYS A 320 0.57 -17.22 -2.70
CA CYS A 320 1.20 -18.53 -2.78
C CYS A 320 0.50 -19.57 -1.89
N ASP A 321 0.13 -19.22 -0.65
CA ASP A 321 -0.60 -20.11 0.27
C ASP A 321 -1.96 -20.56 -0.32
N TYR A 322 -2.76 -19.63 -0.84
CA TYR A 322 -4.02 -20.00 -1.50
C TYR A 322 -3.84 -20.91 -2.72
N ALA A 323 -2.74 -20.72 -3.46
CA ALA A 323 -2.42 -21.48 -4.67
C ALA A 323 -1.63 -22.79 -4.42
N ASP A 324 -1.30 -23.11 -3.16
CA ASP A 324 -0.41 -24.23 -2.78
C ASP A 324 0.98 -24.14 -3.46
N ILE A 325 1.49 -22.92 -3.61
CA ILE A 325 2.82 -22.60 -4.13
C ILE A 325 3.76 -22.37 -2.95
N THR A 326 4.99 -22.90 -3.02
CA THR A 326 6.02 -22.65 -2.00
C THR A 326 6.70 -21.30 -2.29
N PRO A 327 6.54 -20.27 -1.44
CA PRO A 327 7.26 -19.02 -1.62
C PRO A 327 8.75 -19.18 -1.23
N PRO A 328 9.62 -18.19 -1.56
CA PRO A 328 10.98 -18.14 -1.04
C PRO A 328 11.03 -18.25 0.50
N ASP A 329 12.02 -18.98 1.02
CA ASP A 329 12.13 -19.29 2.45
C ASP A 329 12.55 -18.08 3.32
N ASP A 330 13.06 -17.02 2.71
CA ASP A 330 13.65 -15.83 3.34
C ASP A 330 12.78 -14.58 3.18
N LEU A 331 11.46 -14.74 3.05
CA LEU A 331 10.51 -13.63 3.11
C LEU A 331 10.15 -13.28 4.56
N ASP A 332 10.08 -12.00 4.88
CA ASP A 332 9.57 -11.50 6.17
C ASP A 332 8.04 -11.46 6.26
N GLY A 333 7.39 -11.52 5.09
CA GLY A 333 5.94 -11.55 4.95
C GLY A 333 5.30 -12.80 5.53
N LYS A 334 4.03 -12.68 5.92
CA LYS A 334 3.21 -13.79 6.42
C LYS A 334 1.91 -13.86 5.62
N SER A 335 1.48 -15.07 5.29
CA SER A 335 0.15 -15.27 4.69
C SER A 335 -0.94 -14.81 5.65
N VAL A 336 -1.87 -13.98 5.18
CA VAL A 336 -3.05 -13.57 5.93
C VAL A 336 -4.20 -14.58 5.85
N ARG A 337 -4.08 -15.65 5.05
CA ARG A 337 -5.14 -16.65 4.87
C ARG A 337 -5.66 -17.22 6.19
N PRO A 338 -4.81 -17.60 7.18
CA PRO A 338 -5.30 -18.06 8.48
C PRO A 338 -6.15 -17.00 9.20
N LEU A 339 -5.73 -15.74 9.18
CA LEU A 339 -6.50 -14.63 9.76
C LEU A 339 -7.83 -14.43 9.04
N ALA A 340 -7.81 -14.42 7.70
CA ALA A 340 -9.02 -14.30 6.88
C ALA A 340 -10.01 -15.45 7.12
N ALA A 341 -9.53 -16.64 7.52
CA ALA A 341 -10.35 -17.79 7.90
C ALA A 341 -10.75 -17.80 9.40
N GLY A 342 -10.39 -16.77 10.17
CA GLY A 342 -10.72 -16.67 11.59
C GLY A 342 -9.90 -17.58 12.50
N GLN A 343 -8.72 -18.01 12.06
CA GLN A 343 -7.85 -18.91 12.82
C GLN A 343 -6.96 -18.11 13.77
N ASP A 344 -6.88 -18.57 15.03
CA ASP A 344 -5.94 -18.04 16.02
C ASP A 344 -4.50 -18.33 15.56
N THR A 345 -3.78 -17.27 15.20
CA THR A 345 -2.49 -17.35 14.51
C THR A 345 -1.49 -16.43 15.21
N GLU A 346 -0.27 -16.92 15.43
CA GLU A 346 0.81 -16.06 15.93
C GLU A 346 1.16 -15.00 14.89
N TRP A 347 0.93 -13.75 15.24
CA TRP A 347 1.09 -12.63 14.33
C TRP A 347 2.18 -11.66 14.78
N ARG A 348 2.58 -10.75 13.89
CA ARG A 348 3.53 -9.67 14.23
C ARG A 348 2.87 -8.65 15.15
N ASP A 349 3.69 -7.98 15.97
CA ASP A 349 3.25 -6.89 16.86
C ASP A 349 3.63 -5.50 16.33
N GLN A 350 4.37 -5.44 15.21
CA GLN A 350 4.72 -4.19 14.53
C GLN A 350 4.81 -4.34 13.00
N VAL A 351 4.64 -3.23 12.29
CA VAL A 351 5.03 -3.07 10.88
C VAL A 351 5.93 -1.85 10.72
N VAL A 352 6.81 -1.89 9.72
CA VAL A 352 7.74 -0.80 9.39
C VAL A 352 7.49 -0.27 7.98
N VAL A 353 7.44 1.05 7.85
CA VAL A 353 7.33 1.74 6.56
C VAL A 353 8.56 2.62 6.34
N GLN A 354 9.07 2.64 5.12
CA GLN A 354 10.16 3.52 4.70
C GLN A 354 9.64 4.74 3.96
N THR A 355 10.30 5.87 4.11
CA THR A 355 10.09 7.05 3.25
C THR A 355 11.44 7.43 2.66
N ASN A 356 11.57 7.55 1.34
CA ASN A 356 12.87 7.84 0.71
C ASN A 356 12.82 8.86 -0.44
N ILE A 357 11.67 9.43 -0.81
CA ILE A 357 11.58 10.37 -1.95
C ILE A 357 12.19 11.73 -1.61
N GLN A 358 11.54 12.45 -0.70
CA GLN A 358 11.93 13.81 -0.35
C GLN A 358 12.87 13.81 0.85
N LEU A 359 12.66 12.86 1.74
CA LEU A 359 13.34 12.75 3.01
C LEU A 359 13.38 11.28 3.45
N GLY A 360 14.59 10.79 3.71
CA GLY A 360 14.79 9.49 4.35
C GLY A 360 14.08 9.44 5.71
N GLY A 361 13.29 8.41 5.95
CA GLY A 361 12.54 8.24 7.19
C GLY A 361 12.02 6.83 7.40
N ARG A 362 11.61 6.54 8.63
CA ARG A 362 11.02 5.25 9.04
C ARG A 362 9.80 5.50 9.90
N VAL A 363 8.82 4.64 9.74
CA VAL A 363 7.63 4.54 10.59
C VAL A 363 7.66 3.20 11.28
N VAL A 364 7.46 3.15 12.60
CA VAL A 364 7.14 1.93 13.34
C VAL A 364 5.73 2.07 13.85
N ARG A 365 4.85 1.15 13.43
CA ARG A 365 3.46 1.07 13.87
C ARG A 365 3.28 -0.20 14.69
N THR A 366 2.87 -0.05 15.95
CA THR A 366 2.46 -1.14 16.86
C THR A 366 0.93 -1.24 16.92
N ASP A 367 0.32 -1.95 17.87
CA ASP A 367 -1.15 -2.01 18.01
C ASP A 367 -1.77 -0.64 18.30
N ARG A 368 -1.08 0.20 19.09
CA ARG A 368 -1.62 1.49 19.58
C ARG A 368 -0.86 2.71 19.10
N TYR A 369 0.45 2.63 19.06
CA TYR A 369 1.29 3.79 18.83
C TYR A 369 1.90 3.75 17.43
N LYS A 370 2.20 4.94 16.92
CA LYS A 370 2.96 5.11 15.69
C LYS A 370 4.10 6.08 15.94
N TYR A 371 5.31 5.63 15.65
CA TYR A 371 6.53 6.41 15.76
C TYR A 371 7.04 6.71 14.35
N ILE A 372 7.33 7.98 14.07
CA ILE A 372 7.88 8.44 12.79
C ILE A 372 9.21 9.11 13.08
N VAL A 373 10.24 8.80 12.30
CA VAL A 373 11.51 9.51 12.36
C VAL A 373 12.06 9.79 10.97
N TYR A 374 12.50 11.03 10.76
CA TYR A 374 13.18 11.47 9.55
C TYR A 374 14.68 11.67 9.80
N GLU A 375 15.49 11.56 8.75
CA GLU A 375 16.95 11.62 8.82
C GLU A 375 17.47 12.98 9.36
N ARG A 376 16.75 14.07 9.09
CA ARG A 376 17.14 15.45 9.47
C ARG A 376 15.91 16.33 9.74
N GLY A 377 16.18 17.56 10.18
CA GLY A 377 15.17 18.55 10.51
C GLY A 377 15.05 18.79 12.01
N ARG A 378 14.38 19.90 12.38
CA ARG A 378 13.93 20.11 13.76
C ARG A 378 12.64 19.30 13.96
N GLN A 379 12.43 18.75 15.15
CA GLN A 379 11.27 17.89 15.46
C GLN A 379 11.17 16.73 14.45
N ARG A 380 12.31 16.10 14.14
CA ARG A 380 12.38 15.02 13.15
C ARG A 380 11.73 13.72 13.61
N GLU A 381 11.37 13.63 14.88
CA GLU A 381 10.70 12.49 15.50
C GLU A 381 9.29 12.88 15.90
N GLN A 382 8.36 11.95 15.74
CA GLN A 382 6.98 12.10 16.16
C GLN A 382 6.51 10.80 16.80
N LEU A 383 5.65 10.90 17.81
CA LEU A 383 4.97 9.75 18.43
C LEU A 383 3.48 10.06 18.56
N PHE A 384 2.64 9.20 18.00
CA PHE A 384 1.18 9.35 18.02
C PHE A 384 0.51 8.17 18.74
N ASP A 385 -0.53 8.46 19.52
CA ASP A 385 -1.42 7.46 20.12
C ASP A 385 -2.67 7.32 19.23
N LEU A 386 -2.67 6.37 18.30
CA LEU A 386 -3.69 6.27 17.27
C LEU A 386 -5.08 5.89 17.83
N ARG A 387 -5.15 5.38 19.06
CA ARG A 387 -6.45 5.12 19.72
C ARG A 387 -7.15 6.41 20.16
N ASN A 388 -6.38 7.41 20.60
CA ASN A 388 -6.93 8.67 21.11
C ASN A 388 -6.81 9.82 20.11
N ASP A 389 -5.88 9.72 19.17
CA ASP A 389 -5.57 10.70 18.13
C ASP A 389 -5.32 10.00 16.79
N PRO A 390 -6.37 9.41 16.17
CA PRO A 390 -6.22 8.71 14.89
C PRO A 390 -5.87 9.63 13.72
N GLY A 391 -6.01 10.95 13.90
CA GLY A 391 -5.66 11.96 12.90
C GLY A 391 -4.28 12.59 13.12
N GLU A 392 -3.48 12.07 14.04
CA GLU A 392 -2.06 12.42 14.22
C GLU A 392 -1.78 13.92 14.41
N MET A 393 -2.62 14.57 15.22
CA MET A 393 -2.53 16.01 15.46
C MET A 393 -1.70 16.38 16.69
N VAL A 394 -1.45 15.42 17.58
CA VAL A 394 -0.77 15.61 18.87
C VAL A 394 0.49 14.75 18.92
N ASP A 395 1.62 15.36 18.60
CA ASP A 395 2.93 14.73 18.78
C ASP A 395 3.27 14.61 20.27
N LEU A 396 3.53 13.38 20.72
CA LEU A 396 3.89 13.00 22.09
C LEU A 396 5.41 12.84 22.28
N SER A 397 6.23 13.02 21.25
CA SER A 397 7.68 12.80 21.29
C SER A 397 8.42 13.66 22.34
N GLU A 398 7.91 14.86 22.60
CA GLU A 398 8.45 15.79 23.61
C GLU A 398 7.68 15.73 24.96
N ASN A 399 6.68 14.84 25.07
CA ASN A 399 5.93 14.66 26.30
C ASN A 399 6.63 13.66 27.23
N ALA A 400 7.14 14.15 28.36
CA ALA A 400 7.84 13.34 29.35
C ALA A 400 7.03 12.15 29.90
N GLU A 401 5.70 12.19 29.89
CA GLU A 401 4.84 11.06 30.31
C GLU A 401 4.92 9.86 29.37
N TYR A 402 5.31 10.09 28.11
CA TYR A 402 5.43 9.05 27.06
C TYR A 402 6.89 8.69 26.78
N GLY A 403 7.83 9.12 27.62
CA GLY A 403 9.26 8.88 27.42
C GLY A 403 9.63 7.40 27.31
N ASP A 404 8.98 6.53 28.09
CA ASP A 404 9.21 5.08 28.04
C ASP A 404 8.67 4.48 26.72
N VAL A 405 7.48 4.91 26.27
CA VAL A 405 6.87 4.47 24.99
C VAL A 405 7.73 4.89 23.81
N LEU A 406 8.22 6.13 23.83
CA LEU A 406 9.12 6.65 22.80
C LEU A 406 10.44 5.87 22.76
N ALA A 407 11.02 5.56 23.93
CA ALA A 407 12.24 4.77 24.01
C ALA A 407 12.03 3.35 23.47
N GLU A 408 10.89 2.72 23.77
CA GLU A 408 10.51 1.40 23.23
C GLU A 408 10.45 1.42 21.69
N HIS A 409 9.75 2.39 21.09
CA HIS A 409 9.61 2.45 19.62
C HIS A 409 10.94 2.74 18.91
N ARG A 410 11.82 3.48 19.57
CA ARG A 410 13.19 3.70 19.09
C ARG A 410 14.04 2.42 19.14
N GLU A 411 13.91 1.63 20.19
CA GLU A 411 14.58 0.32 20.33
C GLU A 411 14.05 -0.67 19.28
N ARG A 412 12.73 -0.77 19.13
CA ARG A 412 12.07 -1.55 18.07
C ARG A 412 12.55 -1.22 16.66
N LEU A 413 12.63 0.07 16.32
CA LEU A 413 13.16 0.49 15.02
C LEU A 413 14.63 0.07 14.86
N PHE A 414 15.43 0.23 15.91
CA PHE A 414 16.83 -0.12 15.88
C PHE A 414 17.05 -1.62 15.65
N GLU A 415 16.34 -2.46 16.41
CA GLU A 415 16.38 -3.92 16.27
C GLU A 415 15.96 -4.32 14.86
N TRP A 416 14.83 -3.80 14.38
CA TRP A 416 14.37 -4.05 13.03
C TRP A 416 15.40 -3.65 11.96
N CYS A 417 16.02 -2.47 12.07
CA CYS A 417 17.05 -2.04 11.12
C CYS A 417 18.30 -2.95 11.15
N VAL A 418 18.67 -3.50 12.31
CA VAL A 418 19.80 -4.45 12.42
C VAL A 418 19.43 -5.80 11.81
N GLU A 419 18.23 -6.30 12.07
CA GLU A 419 17.71 -7.57 11.54
C GLU A 419 17.59 -7.56 10.01
N HIS A 420 17.17 -6.43 9.43
CA HIS A 420 16.88 -6.31 8.00
C HIS A 420 18.01 -5.62 7.21
N ASP A 421 19.22 -5.50 7.79
CA ASP A 421 20.37 -4.83 7.19
C ASP A 421 20.07 -3.42 6.62
N ASP A 422 19.17 -2.68 7.28
CA ASP A 422 18.76 -1.34 6.86
C ASP A 422 19.79 -0.29 7.32
N ALA A 423 20.35 0.44 6.35
CA ALA A 423 21.34 1.48 6.60
C ALA A 423 20.77 2.79 7.18
N PHE A 424 19.47 2.85 7.48
CA PHE A 424 18.85 4.03 8.09
C PHE A 424 19.55 4.42 9.39
N GLY A 425 20.14 5.63 9.42
CA GLY A 425 20.90 6.13 10.58
C GLY A 425 22.39 5.73 10.62
N ALA A 426 22.89 4.94 9.66
CA ALA A 426 24.31 4.59 9.54
C ALA A 426 25.20 5.76 9.07
N ASN A 427 24.63 6.94 8.83
CA ASN A 427 25.38 8.13 8.43
C ASN A 427 26.17 8.71 9.63
N PRO A 428 27.51 8.76 9.59
CA PRO A 428 28.32 9.28 10.70
C PRO A 428 28.10 10.77 11.00
N GLN A 429 27.42 11.53 10.13
CA GLN A 429 26.98 12.92 10.41
C GLN A 429 25.69 13.00 11.23
N TYR A 430 24.87 11.95 11.22
CA TYR A 430 23.59 11.85 11.91
C TYR A 430 23.58 10.53 12.67
N PRO A 431 24.23 10.46 13.85
CA PRO A 431 24.35 9.20 14.57
C PRO A 431 22.96 8.57 14.78
N MET A 432 22.90 7.24 14.60
CA MET A 432 21.79 6.33 14.91
C MET A 432 20.87 6.90 15.97
N VAL A 433 19.56 6.70 15.79
CA VAL A 433 18.47 6.81 16.78
C VAL A 433 18.83 7.76 17.93
N PRO A 434 18.31 9.01 17.91
CA PRO A 434 18.89 10.16 18.61
C PRO A 434 19.34 9.79 19.99
N GLN A 435 20.61 10.04 20.34
CA GLN A 435 21.24 9.71 21.63
C GLN A 435 20.20 9.65 22.76
N ILE A 436 19.57 8.49 22.94
CA ILE A 436 18.52 8.36 23.92
C ILE A 436 19.28 8.36 25.23
N PRO A 437 19.00 9.26 26.16
CA PRO A 437 19.68 9.23 27.45
C PRO A 437 19.49 7.85 28.09
N GLY A 438 20.55 7.01 28.08
CA GLY A 438 20.51 5.64 28.61
C GLY A 438 20.48 4.50 27.58
N PHE A 439 20.31 4.75 26.28
CA PHE A 439 20.40 3.71 25.24
C PHE A 439 21.83 3.55 24.74
N ASN A 440 22.32 2.31 24.74
CA ASN A 440 23.65 1.96 24.27
C ASN A 440 23.52 1.01 23.06
N PRO A 441 23.60 1.52 21.82
CA PRO A 441 23.43 0.72 20.60
C PRO A 441 24.27 -0.57 20.53
N PRO A 442 25.53 -0.61 21.01
CA PRO A 442 26.29 -1.84 21.15
C PRO A 442 25.61 -2.95 21.98
N ASP A 443 24.92 -2.62 23.07
CA ASP A 443 24.28 -3.63 23.93
C ASP A 443 23.06 -4.25 23.24
N ALA A 444 22.36 -3.48 22.38
CA ALA A 444 21.25 -3.97 21.57
C ALA A 444 21.75 -4.80 20.37
N ILE A 445 22.82 -4.36 19.68
CA ILE A 445 23.48 -5.15 18.61
C ILE A 445 23.98 -6.49 19.14
N ASP A 446 24.57 -6.50 20.34
CA ASP A 446 25.08 -7.73 20.95
C ASP A 446 23.93 -8.68 21.37
N ARG A 447 22.74 -8.17 21.71
CA ARG A 447 21.53 -8.99 21.96
C ARG A 447 21.02 -9.62 20.67
N VAL A 448 20.75 -8.81 19.65
CA VAL A 448 20.22 -9.25 18.34
C VAL A 448 21.15 -10.26 17.67
N ARG A 449 22.47 -10.14 17.84
CA ARG A 449 23.45 -11.10 17.29
C ARG A 449 23.68 -12.35 18.15
N SER A 450 23.11 -12.41 19.35
CA SER A 450 23.32 -13.51 20.31
C SER A 450 22.13 -14.47 20.43
N GLU A 451 20.98 -14.10 19.88
CA GLU A 451 19.81 -14.94 19.65
C GLU A 451 19.88 -15.56 18.24
#